data_AF-A0A6A6SNE7-F1
#
_entry.id   AF-A0A6A6SNE7-F1
#
_cell.length_a   1.000
_cell.length_b   1.000
_cell.length_c   1.000
_cell.angle_alpha   90.00
_cell.angle_beta   90.00
_cell.angle_gamma   90.00
#
_symmetry.space_group_name_H-M   'P 1'
#
loop_
_entity.id
_entity.type
_entity.pdbx_description
1 polymer ?
#
loop_
_entity_poly.entity_id
_entity_poly.type
_entity_poly.pdbx_seq_one_letter_code
_entity_poly.pdbx_strand_id
1 'polypeptide(L)'
;VQGVRLPASRTSGTVLPNLVPSNHPIFESPPLGVPSLFEVSLVIHRVGTDISGQADLECPIATCLNMDPDDGLTPPEWQSNVGTCIVARKDGKPLSVEQLEVVWAYMDMTLEKLAEGNWAMVRRFYTRQFFEMFEGRYK
;
A
#
# COMPACT_ATOMS: atom_id res chain seq x y z
N VAL A 1 -17.84 -2.09 -3.35
CA VAL A 1 -16.70 -2.13 -4.30
C VAL A 1 -15.68 -3.15 -3.84
N GLN A 2 -14.97 -3.80 -4.75
CA GLN A 2 -13.93 -4.76 -4.36
C GLN A 2 -12.67 -4.02 -3.91
N GLY A 3 -12.25 -4.28 -2.69
CA GLY A 3 -10.96 -3.90 -2.14
C GLY A 3 -10.19 -5.15 -1.71
N VAL A 4 -9.15 -4.94 -0.91
CA VAL A 4 -8.23 -5.97 -0.47
C VAL A 4 -7.99 -5.81 1.02
N ARG A 5 -8.04 -6.90 1.78
CA ARG A 5 -7.69 -6.96 3.19
C ARG A 5 -6.25 -7.42 3.33
N LEU A 6 -5.50 -6.70 4.15
CA LEU A 6 -4.13 -6.97 4.54
C LEU A 6 -4.12 -7.40 6.00
N PRO A 7 -4.17 -8.71 6.29
CA PRO A 7 -4.12 -9.21 7.67
C PRO A 7 -2.80 -8.84 8.32
N ALA A 8 -2.86 -8.39 9.57
CA ALA A 8 -1.69 -8.29 10.41
C ALA A 8 -1.14 -9.70 10.67
N SER A 9 0.16 -9.92 10.48
CA SER A 9 0.74 -11.27 10.54
C SER A 9 2.16 -11.26 11.07
N ARG A 10 2.57 -12.37 11.71
CA ARG A 10 3.97 -12.64 12.11
C ARG A 10 4.83 -13.25 10.99
N THR A 11 4.22 -13.69 9.90
CA THR A 11 4.87 -14.29 8.71
C THR A 11 4.24 -13.71 7.43
N SER A 12 4.99 -13.51 6.34
CA SER A 12 4.50 -12.83 5.11
C SER A 12 3.05 -13.15 4.78
N GLY A 13 2.23 -12.10 4.84
CA GLY A 13 0.79 -12.17 5.05
C GLY A 13 -0.01 -12.52 3.81
N THR A 14 -0.98 -13.40 3.96
CA THR A 14 -1.99 -13.70 2.94
C THR A 14 -2.79 -12.45 2.63
N VAL A 15 -2.68 -11.92 1.41
CA VAL A 15 -3.52 -10.84 0.91
C VAL A 15 -4.86 -11.42 0.48
N LEU A 16 -5.97 -10.83 0.92
CA LEU A 16 -7.31 -11.41 0.73
C LEU A 16 -8.25 -10.43 0.01
N PRO A 17 -9.12 -10.87 -0.90
CA PRO A 17 -10.16 -10.00 -1.43
C PRO A 17 -11.12 -9.56 -0.31
N ASN A 18 -11.62 -8.33 -0.38
CA ASN A 18 -12.55 -7.78 0.59
C ASN A 18 -13.64 -6.96 -0.08
N LEU A 19 -14.89 -7.15 0.33
CA LEU A 19 -15.99 -6.30 -0.13
C LEU A 19 -16.10 -5.07 0.78
N VAL A 20 -15.94 -3.88 0.19
CA VAL A 20 -16.03 -2.61 0.90
C VAL A 20 -17.33 -1.91 0.49
N PRO A 21 -18.24 -1.57 1.44
CA PRO A 21 -19.42 -0.78 1.14
C PRO A 21 -19.06 0.56 0.48
N SER A 22 -19.84 1.04 -0.49
CA SER A 22 -19.51 2.30 -1.19
C SER A 22 -19.57 3.54 -0.30
N ASN A 23 -20.29 3.47 0.81
CA ASN A 23 -20.39 4.51 1.84
C ASN A 23 -19.38 4.31 2.99
N HIS A 24 -18.39 3.42 2.83
CA HIS A 24 -17.40 3.16 3.86
C HIS A 24 -16.49 4.40 4.07
N PRO A 25 -16.16 4.79 5.32
CA PRO A 25 -15.35 5.99 5.61
C PRO A 25 -13.95 6.01 4.97
N ILE A 26 -13.43 4.84 4.56
CA ILE A 26 -12.16 4.74 3.79
C ILE A 26 -12.15 5.66 2.56
N PHE A 27 -13.31 5.89 1.92
CA PHE A 27 -13.42 6.75 0.74
C PHE A 27 -13.42 8.23 1.08
N GLU A 28 -13.42 8.63 2.36
CA GLU A 28 -13.20 10.01 2.80
C GLU A 28 -11.72 10.32 2.99
N SER A 29 -10.89 9.29 3.17
CA SER A 29 -9.43 9.42 3.35
C SER A 29 -8.75 9.94 2.08
N PRO A 30 -7.65 10.72 2.19
CA PRO A 30 -6.88 11.14 1.03
C PRO A 30 -6.24 9.92 0.32
N PRO A 31 -5.98 10.00 -0.99
CA PRO A 31 -5.19 8.99 -1.69
C PRO A 31 -3.78 8.86 -1.12
N LEU A 32 -3.20 7.67 -1.22
CA LEU A 32 -1.82 7.40 -0.81
C LEU A 32 -0.82 8.13 -1.72
N GLY A 33 0.19 8.75 -1.12
CA GLY A 33 1.12 9.65 -1.80
C GLY A 33 1.85 9.02 -2.98
N VAL A 34 2.72 8.03 -2.71
CA VAL A 34 3.54 7.39 -3.75
C VAL A 34 2.67 6.67 -4.81
N PRO A 35 1.67 5.84 -4.47
CA PRO A 35 0.78 5.22 -5.46
C PRO A 35 0.08 6.20 -6.41
N SER A 36 -0.30 7.38 -5.91
CA SER A 36 -0.92 8.41 -6.72
C SER A 36 0.01 9.00 -7.78
N LEU A 37 1.33 9.00 -7.58
CA LEU A 37 2.29 9.52 -8.57
C LEU A 37 2.38 8.67 -9.84
N PHE A 38 2.06 7.38 -9.76
CA PHE A 38 1.93 6.48 -10.92
C PHE A 38 0.47 6.12 -11.23
N GLU A 39 -0.45 7.01 -10.83
CA GLU A 39 -1.88 7.01 -11.15
C GLU A 39 -2.69 5.83 -10.61
N VAL A 40 -2.19 5.15 -9.57
CA VAL A 40 -2.94 4.14 -8.83
C VAL A 40 -3.45 4.76 -7.53
N SER A 41 -4.61 5.41 -7.60
CA SER A 41 -5.21 6.11 -6.46
C SER A 41 -5.76 5.12 -5.42
N LEU A 42 -4.91 4.68 -4.51
CA LEU A 42 -5.27 3.81 -3.38
C LEU A 42 -5.68 4.63 -2.16
N VAL A 43 -6.56 4.07 -1.34
CA VAL A 43 -6.89 4.52 0.01
C VAL A 43 -6.75 3.34 0.97
N ILE A 44 -6.42 3.61 2.23
CA ILE A 44 -6.21 2.60 3.25
C ILE A 44 -6.97 2.95 4.54
N HIS A 45 -7.47 1.94 5.22
CA HIS A 45 -8.11 2.06 6.52
C HIS A 45 -7.59 0.99 7.46
N ARG A 46 -7.20 1.38 8.68
CA ARG A 46 -6.84 0.42 9.73
C ARG A 46 -8.10 -0.11 10.38
N VAL A 47 -8.21 -1.43 10.39
CA VAL A 47 -9.21 -2.16 11.18
C VAL A 47 -8.69 -2.39 12.60
N GLY A 48 -7.36 -2.52 12.76
CA GLY A 48 -6.69 -2.92 14.01
C GLY A 48 -6.53 -4.44 14.12
N THR A 49 -6.07 -4.93 15.27
CA THR A 49 -6.08 -6.35 15.64
C THR A 49 -7.26 -6.63 16.57
N ASP A 50 -8.13 -7.57 16.19
CA ASP A 50 -9.31 -7.98 16.98
C ASP A 50 -8.95 -8.73 18.29
N ILE A 51 -7.68 -8.77 18.69
CA ILE A 51 -7.22 -9.52 19.87
C ILE A 51 -7.00 -8.53 21.02
N SER A 52 -7.99 -8.45 21.91
CA SER A 52 -7.93 -7.62 23.11
C SER A 52 -6.63 -7.87 23.91
N GLY A 53 -5.86 -6.82 24.15
CA GLY A 53 -4.67 -6.86 24.99
C GLY A 53 -3.37 -7.25 24.29
N GLN A 54 -3.35 -7.37 22.96
CA GLN A 54 -2.12 -7.48 22.17
C GLN A 54 -1.84 -6.16 21.44
N ALA A 55 -0.56 -5.80 21.33
CA ALA A 55 -0.15 -4.76 20.42
C ALA A 55 -0.47 -5.18 18.98
N ASP A 56 -0.88 -4.22 18.15
CA ASP A 56 -1.14 -4.47 16.74
C ASP A 56 0.08 -5.15 16.10
N LEU A 57 -0.14 -6.19 15.29
CA LEU A 57 0.95 -6.83 14.57
C LEU A 57 1.38 -5.96 13.38
N GLU A 58 2.59 -6.21 12.89
CA GLU A 58 3.12 -5.50 11.73
C GLU A 58 2.31 -5.76 10.46
N CYS A 59 2.27 -4.75 9.59
CA CYS A 59 1.70 -4.86 8.24
C CYS A 59 2.69 -4.21 7.26
N PRO A 60 3.71 -4.95 6.78
CA PRO A 60 4.78 -4.39 5.96
C PRO A 60 4.25 -3.84 4.63
N ILE A 61 3.21 -4.45 4.06
CA ILE A 61 2.54 -3.94 2.85
C ILE A 61 1.93 -2.56 3.13
N ALA A 62 1.15 -2.40 4.21
CA ALA A 62 0.56 -1.11 4.56
C ALA A 62 1.63 -0.05 4.91
N THR A 63 2.72 -0.47 5.56
CA THR A 63 3.87 0.38 5.87
C THR A 63 4.49 0.94 4.59
N CYS A 64 4.77 0.07 3.62
CA CYS A 64 5.33 0.43 2.32
C CYS A 64 4.39 1.37 1.55
N LEU A 65 3.11 1.03 1.45
CA LEU A 65 2.11 1.83 0.72
C LEU A 65 1.92 3.26 1.26
N ASN A 66 2.21 3.50 2.55
CA ASN A 66 2.08 4.83 3.18
C ASN A 66 3.36 5.67 3.14
N MET A 67 4.37 5.26 2.38
CA MET A 67 5.59 6.05 2.20
C MET A 67 5.29 7.46 1.69
N ASP A 68 6.00 8.43 2.25
CA ASP A 68 5.95 9.83 1.84
C ASP A 68 6.74 10.03 0.52
N PRO A 69 6.14 10.66 -0.49
CA PRO A 69 6.76 10.86 -1.79
C PRO A 69 7.86 11.94 -1.83
N ASP A 70 8.06 12.71 -0.75
CA ASP A 70 9.05 13.77 -0.68
C ASP A 70 10.37 13.33 -0.03
N ASP A 71 10.34 12.39 0.93
CA ASP A 71 11.55 11.90 1.62
C ASP A 71 11.75 10.37 1.57
N GLY A 72 10.74 9.60 1.15
CA GLY A 72 10.82 8.15 1.03
C GLY A 72 10.69 7.42 2.35
N LEU A 73 10.28 8.12 3.41
CA LEU A 73 10.06 7.55 4.73
C LEU A 73 8.56 7.27 4.93
N THR A 74 8.27 6.21 5.68
CA THR A 74 6.90 5.95 6.14
C THR A 74 6.62 6.81 7.38
N PRO A 75 5.48 7.53 7.47
CA PRO A 75 5.13 8.30 8.67
C PRO A 75 5.12 7.45 9.94
N PRO A 76 5.50 7.99 11.12
CA PRO A 76 5.69 7.21 12.35
C PRO A 76 4.51 6.32 12.73
N GLU A 77 3.29 6.79 12.53
CA GLU A 77 2.08 6.04 12.83
C GLU A 77 1.98 4.74 12.02
N TRP A 78 2.55 4.70 10.80
CA TRP A 78 2.54 3.58 9.88
C TRP A 78 3.79 2.70 9.95
N GLN A 79 4.76 3.00 10.82
CA GLN A 79 6.04 2.27 10.90
C GLN A 79 5.99 1.00 11.75
N SER A 80 5.10 0.95 12.75
CA SER A 80 4.99 -0.19 13.65
C SER A 80 3.57 -0.32 14.17
N ASN A 81 3.20 -1.52 14.63
CA ASN A 81 1.88 -1.77 15.21
C ASN A 81 0.73 -1.28 14.31
N VAL A 82 0.83 -1.56 13.00
CA VAL A 82 -0.13 -1.07 12.00
C VAL A 82 -1.47 -1.83 12.08
N GLY A 83 -1.42 -3.11 12.42
CA GLY A 83 -2.59 -3.97 12.52
C GLY A 83 -3.16 -4.36 11.16
N THR A 84 -4.39 -4.88 11.15
CA THR A 84 -5.03 -5.29 9.90
C THR A 84 -5.51 -4.06 9.15
N CYS A 85 -5.30 -4.04 7.83
CA CYS A 85 -5.74 -2.94 6.97
C CYS A 85 -6.71 -3.41 5.90
N ILE A 86 -7.52 -2.47 5.40
CA ILE A 86 -8.28 -2.60 4.16
C ILE A 86 -7.73 -1.55 3.20
N VAL A 87 -7.45 -1.97 1.97
CA VAL A 87 -7.04 -1.12 0.85
C VAL A 87 -8.13 -1.14 -0.21
N ALA A 88 -8.44 0.00 -0.80
CA ALA A 88 -9.36 0.11 -1.93
C ALA A 88 -8.88 1.19 -2.90
N ARG A 89 -9.46 1.24 -4.11
CA ARG A 89 -9.23 2.38 -4.99
C ARG A 89 -10.15 3.54 -4.62
N LYS A 90 -9.59 4.76 -4.54
CA LYS A 90 -10.33 6.00 -4.26
C LYS A 90 -11.45 6.24 -5.26
N ASP A 91 -11.24 5.88 -6.53
CA ASP A 91 -12.22 6.05 -7.60
C ASP A 91 -13.34 5.00 -7.60
N GLY A 92 -13.39 4.12 -6.59
CA GLY A 92 -14.42 3.09 -6.43
C GLY A 92 -14.31 1.92 -7.41
N LYS A 93 -13.29 1.90 -8.28
CA LYS A 93 -13.06 0.75 -9.16
C LYS A 93 -12.60 -0.47 -8.36
N PRO A 94 -12.87 -1.70 -8.85
CA PRO A 94 -12.35 -2.91 -8.23
C PRO A 94 -10.81 -2.88 -8.11
N LEU A 95 -10.31 -3.33 -6.97
CA LEU A 95 -8.91 -3.64 -6.73
C LEU A 95 -8.78 -5.14 -6.53
N SER A 96 -8.07 -5.84 -7.43
CA SER A 96 -7.75 -7.26 -7.24
C SER A 96 -6.54 -7.45 -6.32
N VAL A 97 -6.36 -8.67 -5.82
CA VAL A 97 -5.19 -9.03 -5.01
C VAL A 97 -3.92 -8.89 -5.85
N GLU A 98 -3.93 -9.40 -7.07
CA GLU A 98 -2.79 -9.36 -8.00
C GLU A 98 -2.41 -7.91 -8.34
N GLN A 99 -3.41 -7.03 -8.53
CA GLN A 99 -3.14 -5.60 -8.74
C GLN A 99 -2.45 -4.96 -7.54
N LEU A 100 -2.87 -5.28 -6.32
CA LEU A 100 -2.21 -4.77 -5.13
C LEU A 100 -0.80 -5.35 -4.97
N GLU A 101 -0.60 -6.62 -5.29
CA GLU A 101 0.72 -7.28 -5.28
C GLU A 101 1.70 -6.61 -6.25
N VAL A 102 1.27 -6.30 -7.48
CA VAL A 102 2.11 -5.57 -8.46
C VAL A 102 2.49 -4.19 -7.92
N VAL A 103 1.55 -3.46 -7.32
CA VAL A 103 1.81 -2.14 -6.72
C VAL A 103 2.81 -2.26 -5.58
N TRP A 104 2.61 -3.22 -4.68
CA TRP A 104 3.52 -3.45 -3.56
C TRP A 104 4.92 -3.84 -4.04
N ALA A 105 5.04 -4.82 -4.94
CA ALA A 105 6.32 -5.25 -5.49
C ALA A 105 7.05 -4.10 -6.22
N TYR A 106 6.31 -3.24 -6.92
CA TYR A 106 6.89 -2.06 -7.53
C TYR A 106 7.48 -1.09 -6.48
N MET A 107 6.72 -0.81 -5.42
CA MET A 107 7.20 0.05 -4.34
C MET A 107 8.38 -0.56 -3.59
N ASP A 108 8.37 -1.88 -3.35
CA ASP A 108 9.45 -2.62 -2.72
C ASP A 108 10.76 -2.55 -3.55
N MET A 109 10.66 -2.70 -4.87
CA MET A 109 11.81 -2.47 -5.76
C MET A 109 12.35 -1.03 -5.63
N THR A 110 11.48 -0.03 -5.50
CA THR A 110 11.94 1.36 -5.28
C THR A 110 12.59 1.57 -3.92
N LEU A 111 12.19 0.82 -2.89
CA LEU A 111 12.83 0.80 -1.57
C LEU A 111 14.25 0.23 -1.63
N GLU A 112 14.45 -0.87 -2.36
CA GLU A 112 15.79 -1.43 -2.58
C GLU A 112 16.72 -0.39 -3.23
N LYS A 113 16.21 0.35 -4.22
CA LYS A 113 16.95 1.46 -4.86
C LYS A 113 17.19 2.65 -3.95
N LEU A 114 16.30 2.90 -2.99
CA LEU A 114 16.52 3.92 -1.98
C LEU A 114 17.66 3.53 -1.03
N ALA A 115 17.74 2.25 -0.63
CA ALA A 115 18.82 1.74 0.19
C ALA A 115 20.20 1.85 -0.49
N GLU A 116 20.25 1.87 -1.83
CA GLU A 116 21.46 2.15 -2.63
C GLU A 116 21.90 3.63 -2.58
N GLY A 117 21.12 4.53 -1.96
CA GLY A 117 21.59 5.85 -1.49
C GLY A 117 21.25 7.06 -2.36
N ASN A 118 20.30 6.97 -3.30
CA ASN A 118 19.95 8.12 -4.15
C ASN A 118 18.43 8.33 -4.29
N TRP A 119 17.83 8.97 -3.28
CA TRP A 119 16.40 9.31 -3.27
C TRP A 119 15.95 10.14 -4.50
N ALA A 120 16.77 11.09 -4.94
CA ALA A 120 16.44 11.92 -6.12
C ALA A 120 16.33 11.09 -7.41
N MET A 121 17.08 9.99 -7.50
CA MET A 121 16.93 9.01 -8.57
C MET A 121 15.68 8.15 -8.38
N VAL A 122 15.37 7.75 -7.14
CA VAL A 122 14.18 6.94 -6.84
C VAL A 122 12.88 7.64 -7.24
N ARG A 123 12.74 8.94 -6.95
CA ARG A 123 11.55 9.71 -7.36
C ARG A 123 11.28 9.66 -8.86
N ARG A 124 12.30 9.45 -9.70
CA ARG A 124 12.13 9.33 -11.16
C ARG A 124 11.39 8.06 -11.57
N PHE A 125 11.36 7.04 -10.71
CA PHE A 125 10.57 5.84 -10.94
C PHE A 125 9.08 6.09 -10.66
N TYR A 126 8.69 7.05 -9.82
CA TYR A 126 7.28 7.30 -9.49
C TYR A 126 6.51 8.00 -10.63
N THR A 127 6.36 7.30 -11.75
CA THR A 127 5.60 7.74 -12.91
C THR A 127 4.80 6.58 -13.48
N ARG A 128 3.69 6.91 -14.12
CA ARG A 128 2.84 5.93 -14.83
C ARG A 128 3.64 5.07 -15.81
N GLN A 129 4.55 5.70 -16.56
CA GLN A 129 5.36 5.02 -17.59
C GLN A 129 6.26 3.92 -17.02
N PHE A 130 6.96 4.20 -15.92
CA PHE A 130 7.84 3.19 -15.31
C PHE A 130 7.02 2.08 -14.63
N PHE A 131 5.89 2.42 -14.02
CA PHE A 131 4.99 1.43 -13.45
C PHE A 131 4.44 0.47 -14.51
N GLU A 132 3.95 0.98 -15.64
CA GLU A 132 3.46 0.14 -16.75
C GLU A 132 4.56 -0.76 -17.34
N MET A 133 5.79 -0.25 -17.46
CA MET A 133 6.93 -1.06 -17.90
C MET A 133 7.25 -2.19 -16.92
N PHE A 134 7.16 -1.92 -15.61
CA PHE A 134 7.34 -2.94 -14.58
C PHE A 134 6.20 -3.97 -14.59
N GLU A 135 4.95 -3.53 -14.60
CA GLU A 135 3.76 -4.37 -14.67
C GLU A 135 3.81 -5.32 -15.89
N GLY A 136 4.28 -4.82 -17.04
CA GLY A 136 4.46 -5.64 -18.25
C GLY A 136 5.51 -6.76 -18.12
N ARG A 137 6.45 -6.65 -17.17
CA ARG A 137 7.52 -7.64 -16.92
C ARG A 137 7.24 -8.54 -15.71
N TYR A 138 6.33 -8.13 -14.82
CA TYR A 138 6.02 -8.84 -13.58
C TYR A 138 5.18 -10.12 -13.81
N LYS A 139 4.73 -10.37 -15.04
CA LYS A 139 3.90 -11.54 -15.42
C LYS A 139 4.73 -12.76 -15.76
#